data_AF-A0A7Y4C459-F1
#
_entry.id   AF-A0A7Y4C459-F1
#
_cell.length_a   1.000
_cell.length_b   1.000
_cell.length_c   1.000
_cell.angle_alpha   90.00
_cell.angle_beta   90.00
_cell.angle_gamma   90.00
#
_symmetry.space_group_name_H-M   'P 1'
#
loop_
_entity.id
_entity.type
_entity.pdbx_description
1 polymer ?
#
loop_
_entity_poly.entity_id
_entity_poly.type
_entity_poly.pdbx_seq_one_letter_code
_entity_poly.pdbx_strand_id
1 'polypeptide(L)'
;MNYFDLPKIDLHCHLDGSVRPETIRDLAMEQNLQLPTNDISEIRDLMVAPETCLNLDEYLMRFNLPLSVMQKAEAIERISFELFEDAANENVKYLEVRFAPLLHMSEGLTLDQIISSAVNGMKRAEKQYDIRGNYILSILRTAAKDQINELIDAGAHYLEDGVVAIDLAGSEVADFCHEFVPYIQYAKSKNYHVTIHAGEQGVGKNVFDAIRLLSAERIGHGIHITGHDGAYSLVKNEHVALETCPSSNVQTKAVASLSEHPMKSFLVNGIPVTINTDNRTVSNTTMTDEVRKVMEEFELTEQQYYQIYEYSVEGAFASKETKQYLRGFLPA
;
A
#
# COMPACT_ATOMS: atom_id res chain seq x y z
N MET A 1 21.38 11.82 -10.65
CA MET A 1 20.62 10.60 -11.00
C MET A 1 19.31 11.04 -11.63
N ASN A 2 18.90 10.45 -12.75
CA ASN A 2 17.54 10.69 -13.25
C ASN A 2 16.59 9.73 -12.54
N TYR A 3 15.87 10.23 -11.53
CA TYR A 3 14.98 9.38 -10.72
C TYR A 3 13.84 8.77 -11.54
N PHE A 4 13.42 9.43 -12.63
CA PHE A 4 12.39 8.93 -13.52
C PHE A 4 12.80 7.60 -14.19
N ASP A 5 14.06 7.49 -14.63
CA ASP A 5 14.57 6.33 -15.36
C ASP A 5 14.95 5.15 -14.44
N LEU A 6 14.96 5.32 -13.11
CA LEU A 6 15.30 4.22 -12.19
C LEU A 6 14.23 3.13 -12.19
N PRO A 7 14.60 1.84 -12.15
CA PRO A 7 13.62 0.77 -11.95
C PRO A 7 13.07 0.86 -10.51
N LYS A 8 11.74 0.92 -10.33
CA LYS A 8 11.12 1.06 -9.00
C LYS A 8 10.25 -0.15 -8.66
N ILE A 9 10.06 -0.37 -7.36
CA ILE A 9 9.11 -1.33 -6.81
C ILE A 9 8.33 -0.61 -5.73
N ASP A 10 7.00 -0.70 -5.76
CA ASP A 10 6.12 -0.18 -4.72
C ASP A 10 5.32 -1.34 -4.13
N LEU A 11 5.52 -1.63 -2.84
CA LEU A 11 4.90 -2.74 -2.12
C LEU A 11 3.73 -2.28 -1.23
N HIS A 12 3.48 -0.97 -1.17
CA HIS A 12 2.51 -0.38 -0.27
C HIS A 12 1.85 0.81 -0.96
N CYS A 13 0.83 0.50 -1.78
CA CYS A 13 0.03 1.47 -2.49
C CYS A 13 -1.45 1.11 -2.41
N HIS A 14 -2.29 2.02 -1.91
CA HIS A 14 -3.74 1.86 -1.80
C HIS A 14 -4.44 2.24 -3.10
N LEU A 15 -5.34 1.39 -3.59
CA LEU A 15 -6.11 1.63 -4.82
C LEU A 15 -7.02 2.86 -4.68
N ASP A 16 -7.82 2.88 -3.61
CA ASP A 16 -8.79 3.91 -3.26
C ASP A 16 -8.13 5.25 -2.89
N GLY A 17 -6.89 5.22 -2.41
CA GLY A 17 -6.08 6.42 -2.18
C GLY A 17 -5.34 6.96 -3.41
N SER A 18 -5.45 6.28 -4.56
CA SER A 18 -4.65 6.57 -5.77
C SER A 18 -5.50 6.82 -7.02
N VAL A 19 -6.78 7.14 -6.85
CA VAL A 19 -7.70 7.43 -7.97
C VAL A 19 -7.40 8.79 -8.59
N ARG A 20 -7.39 8.90 -9.93
CA ARG A 20 -7.22 10.17 -10.64
C ARG A 20 -8.44 11.09 -10.40
N PRO A 21 -8.26 12.40 -10.11
CA PRO A 21 -9.35 13.36 -10.01
C PRO A 21 -10.25 13.40 -11.27
N GLU A 22 -9.65 13.27 -12.45
CA GLU A 22 -10.35 13.21 -13.73
C GLU A 22 -11.28 12.00 -13.81
N THR A 23 -10.83 10.85 -13.30
CA THR A 23 -11.61 9.61 -13.24
C THR A 23 -12.76 9.70 -12.24
N ILE A 24 -12.59 10.40 -11.10
CA ILE A 24 -13.72 10.70 -10.20
C ILE A 24 -14.82 11.46 -10.94
N ARG A 25 -14.47 12.53 -11.66
CA ARG A 25 -15.44 13.33 -12.41
C ARG A 25 -16.15 12.50 -13.47
N ASP A 26 -15.38 11.77 -14.29
CA ASP A 26 -15.93 10.99 -15.40
C ASP A 26 -16.87 9.88 -14.88
N LEU A 27 -16.45 9.11 -13.88
CA LEU A 27 -17.26 8.05 -13.29
C LEU A 27 -18.49 8.60 -12.58
N ALA A 28 -18.39 9.73 -11.89
CA ALA A 28 -19.55 10.35 -11.26
C ALA A 28 -20.60 10.77 -12.29
N MET A 29 -20.19 11.29 -13.46
CA MET A 29 -21.09 11.60 -14.56
C MET A 29 -21.75 10.33 -15.13
N GLU A 30 -20.97 9.28 -15.39
CA GLU A 30 -21.46 7.99 -15.90
C GLU A 30 -22.47 7.34 -14.94
N GLN A 31 -22.21 7.46 -13.63
CA GLN A 31 -23.03 6.87 -12.57
C GLN A 31 -24.16 7.80 -12.07
N ASN A 32 -24.28 9.01 -12.63
CA ASN A 32 -25.23 10.05 -12.18
C ASN A 32 -25.10 10.43 -10.70
N LEU A 33 -23.87 10.42 -10.16
CA LEU A 33 -23.56 10.84 -8.80
C LEU A 33 -23.39 12.36 -8.73
N GLN A 34 -23.86 12.97 -7.63
CA GLN A 34 -23.68 14.39 -7.38
C GLN A 34 -22.32 14.64 -6.71
N LEU A 35 -21.44 15.35 -7.40
CA LEU A 35 -20.18 15.82 -6.82
C LEU A 35 -20.36 17.21 -6.17
N PRO A 36 -19.57 17.54 -5.14
CA PRO A 36 -19.53 18.90 -4.58
C PRO A 36 -19.17 19.97 -5.63
N THR A 37 -18.43 19.57 -6.67
CA THR A 37 -17.96 20.42 -7.77
C THR A 37 -17.63 19.56 -9.00
N ASN A 38 -17.66 20.17 -10.18
CA ASN A 38 -17.22 19.56 -11.44
C ASN A 38 -15.85 20.07 -11.92
N ASP A 39 -15.25 21.02 -11.19
CA ASP A 39 -13.92 21.53 -11.49
C ASP A 39 -12.86 20.52 -11.02
N ILE A 40 -11.94 20.14 -11.91
CA ILE A 40 -10.90 19.13 -11.62
C ILE A 40 -9.93 19.60 -10.54
N SER A 41 -9.62 20.90 -10.49
CA SER A 41 -8.73 21.43 -9.45
C SER A 41 -9.39 21.33 -8.09
N GLU A 42 -10.67 21.71 -7.99
CA GLU A 42 -11.40 21.60 -6.74
C GLU A 42 -11.62 20.13 -6.31
N ILE A 43 -11.89 19.21 -7.25
CA ILE A 43 -11.93 17.77 -6.95
C ILE A 43 -10.58 17.29 -6.40
N ARG A 44 -9.47 17.71 -7.01
CA ARG A 44 -8.13 17.38 -6.53
C ARG A 44 -7.91 17.89 -5.10
N ASP A 45 -8.29 19.13 -4.79
CA ASP A 45 -8.15 19.71 -3.45
C ASP A 45 -9.01 18.97 -2.38
N LEU A 46 -10.12 18.35 -2.80
CA LEU A 46 -10.94 17.50 -1.93
C LEU A 46 -10.29 16.14 -1.67
N MET A 47 -9.48 15.63 -2.60
CA MET A 47 -8.82 14.32 -2.52
C MET A 47 -7.41 14.38 -1.94
N VAL A 48 -6.70 15.49 -2.04
CA VAL A 48 -5.34 15.65 -1.51
C VAL A 48 -5.42 16.00 -0.02
N ALA A 49 -4.71 15.24 0.80
CA ALA A 49 -4.51 15.58 2.21
C ALA A 49 -3.63 16.84 2.31
N PRO A 50 -3.91 17.77 3.25
CA PRO A 50 -3.04 18.90 3.49
C PRO A 50 -1.62 18.42 3.84
N GLU A 51 -0.63 19.27 3.61
CA GLU A 51 0.78 18.99 3.93
C GLU A 51 0.97 18.52 5.39
N THR A 52 0.08 18.96 6.28
CA THR A 52 0.00 18.48 7.65
C THR A 52 -1.45 18.28 8.07
N CYS A 53 -1.87 17.03 8.30
CA CYS A 53 -3.18 16.73 8.87
C CYS A 53 -3.16 16.90 10.40
N LEU A 54 -4.31 17.14 11.03
CA LEU A 54 -4.45 17.13 12.48
C LEU A 54 -4.12 15.74 13.04
N ASN A 55 -4.59 14.69 12.38
CA ASN A 55 -4.42 13.27 12.70
C ASN A 55 -4.79 12.40 11.48
N LEU A 56 -4.72 11.07 11.63
CA LEU A 56 -5.10 10.11 10.58
C LEU A 56 -6.58 10.19 10.18
N ASP A 57 -7.49 10.55 11.09
CA ASP A 57 -8.91 10.61 10.75
C ASP A 57 -9.21 11.70 9.71
N GLU A 58 -8.53 12.85 9.80
CA GLU A 58 -8.62 13.90 8.76
C GLU A 58 -8.06 13.42 7.41
N TYR A 59 -6.98 12.63 7.44
CA TYR A 59 -6.41 12.02 6.23
C TYR A 59 -7.40 11.05 5.57
N LEU A 60 -8.10 10.23 6.36
CA LEU A 60 -9.08 9.26 5.87
C LEU A 60 -10.34 9.90 5.26
N MET A 61 -10.66 11.16 5.57
CA MET A 61 -11.78 11.87 4.91
C MET A 61 -11.59 12.03 3.39
N ARG A 62 -10.34 11.95 2.91
CA ARG A 62 -9.98 12.09 1.49
C ARG A 62 -10.46 10.94 0.61
N PHE A 63 -10.82 9.82 1.22
CA PHE A 63 -11.32 8.63 0.53
C PHE A 63 -12.81 8.73 0.17
N ASN A 64 -13.55 9.71 0.70
CA ASN A 64 -15.01 9.82 0.47
C ASN A 64 -15.38 9.86 -1.03
N LEU A 65 -14.63 10.61 -1.84
CA LEU A 65 -14.88 10.71 -3.28
C LEU A 65 -14.54 9.41 -4.02
N PRO A 66 -13.33 8.83 -3.89
CA PRO A 66 -13.01 7.50 -4.40
C PRO A 66 -14.06 6.44 -4.05
N LEU A 67 -14.42 6.32 -2.77
CA LEU A 67 -15.37 5.31 -2.30
C LEU A 67 -16.75 5.47 -2.94
N SER A 68 -17.16 6.71 -3.24
CA SER A 68 -18.46 6.97 -3.88
C SER A 68 -18.57 6.43 -5.31
N VAL A 69 -17.48 6.48 -6.09
CA VAL A 69 -17.48 6.04 -7.50
C VAL A 69 -17.05 4.58 -7.68
N MET A 70 -16.45 3.98 -6.65
CA MET A 70 -15.95 2.59 -6.65
C MET A 70 -17.02 1.56 -6.26
N GLN A 71 -18.31 1.85 -6.48
CA GLN A 71 -19.41 0.93 -6.17
C GLN A 71 -19.90 0.14 -7.40
N LYS A 72 -19.21 0.27 -8.54
CA LYS A 72 -19.47 -0.46 -9.81
C LYS A 72 -18.24 -1.25 -10.25
N ALA A 73 -18.47 -2.43 -10.83
CA ALA A 73 -17.40 -3.34 -11.26
C ALA A 73 -16.50 -2.71 -12.33
N GLU A 74 -17.09 -1.98 -13.27
CA GLU A 74 -16.39 -1.30 -14.37
C GLU A 74 -15.53 -0.14 -13.86
N ALA A 75 -15.99 0.55 -12.80
CA ALA A 75 -15.24 1.62 -12.15
C ALA A 75 -13.98 1.09 -11.47
N ILE A 76 -14.10 -0.01 -10.72
CA ILE A 76 -12.97 -0.66 -10.04
C ILE A 76 -11.95 -1.15 -11.08
N GLU A 77 -12.39 -1.77 -12.18
CA GLU A 77 -11.51 -2.23 -13.26
C GLU A 77 -10.77 -1.05 -13.93
N ARG A 78 -11.48 0.05 -14.22
CA ARG A 78 -10.88 1.26 -14.80
C ARG A 78 -9.82 1.84 -13.86
N ILE A 79 -10.16 2.05 -12.59
CA ILE A 79 -9.26 2.65 -11.60
C ILE A 79 -8.02 1.78 -11.40
N SER A 80 -8.19 0.46 -11.32
CA SER A 80 -7.08 -0.49 -11.27
C SER A 80 -6.15 -0.34 -12.48
N PHE A 81 -6.69 -0.38 -13.69
CA PHE A 81 -5.89 -0.23 -14.90
C PHE A 81 -5.11 1.07 -14.93
N GLU A 82 -5.76 2.19 -14.59
CA GLU A 82 -5.16 3.52 -14.58
C GLU A 82 -4.03 3.66 -13.56
N LEU A 83 -4.17 3.04 -12.37
CA LEU A 83 -3.11 3.02 -11.36
C LEU A 83 -1.85 2.31 -11.86
N PHE A 84 -2.02 1.14 -12.49
CA PHE A 84 -0.89 0.40 -13.07
C PHE A 84 -0.27 1.12 -14.27
N GLU A 85 -1.09 1.79 -15.10
CA GLU A 85 -0.63 2.67 -16.18
C GLU A 85 0.24 3.81 -15.65
N ASP A 86 -0.21 4.52 -14.62
CA ASP A 86 0.57 5.61 -14.01
C ASP A 86 1.89 5.12 -13.42
N ALA A 87 1.86 4.00 -12.69
CA ALA A 87 3.06 3.42 -12.11
C ALA A 87 4.07 2.99 -13.19
N ALA A 88 3.62 2.34 -14.25
CA ALA A 88 4.49 1.89 -15.33
C ALA A 88 5.14 3.06 -16.08
N ASN A 89 4.39 4.16 -16.28
CA ASN A 89 4.91 5.38 -16.89
C ASN A 89 6.02 6.05 -16.07
N GLU A 90 6.19 5.68 -14.80
CA GLU A 90 7.27 6.10 -13.91
C GLU A 90 8.36 5.05 -13.72
N ASN A 91 8.39 4.05 -14.61
CA ASN A 91 9.34 2.94 -14.56
C ASN A 91 9.23 2.08 -13.28
N VAL A 92 8.03 2.00 -12.68
CA VAL A 92 7.71 0.99 -11.67
C VAL A 92 7.60 -0.37 -12.38
N LYS A 93 8.43 -1.32 -11.97
CA LYS A 93 8.50 -2.67 -12.56
C LYS A 93 7.63 -3.69 -11.83
N TYR A 94 7.33 -3.42 -10.57
CA TYR A 94 6.42 -4.24 -9.78
C TYR A 94 5.65 -3.39 -8.78
N LEU A 95 4.33 -3.63 -8.70
CA LEU A 95 3.41 -2.90 -7.84
C LEU A 95 2.51 -3.89 -7.08
N GLU A 96 2.51 -3.80 -5.75
CA GLU A 96 1.50 -4.47 -4.92
C GLU A 96 0.47 -3.46 -4.45
N VAL A 97 -0.75 -3.62 -4.96
CA VAL A 97 -1.85 -2.73 -4.65
C VAL A 97 -2.68 -3.33 -3.53
N ARG A 98 -2.96 -2.54 -2.50
CA ARG A 98 -3.87 -2.91 -1.41
C ARG A 98 -5.18 -2.14 -1.51
N PHE A 99 -6.27 -2.76 -1.08
CA PHE A 99 -7.58 -2.11 -0.97
C PHE A 99 -8.49 -2.93 -0.08
N ALA A 100 -9.59 -2.35 0.40
CA ALA A 100 -10.55 -3.01 1.28
C ALA A 100 -11.84 -3.37 0.51
N PRO A 101 -12.00 -4.60 -0.04
CA PRO A 101 -13.17 -4.96 -0.84
C PRO A 101 -14.51 -4.75 -0.14
N LEU A 102 -14.55 -4.91 1.19
CA LEU A 102 -15.78 -4.72 2.00
C LEU A 102 -16.35 -3.30 1.89
N LEU A 103 -15.55 -2.29 1.50
CA LEU A 103 -16.02 -0.91 1.29
C LEU A 103 -16.80 -0.72 -0.02
N HIS A 104 -16.77 -1.70 -0.93
CA HIS A 104 -17.31 -1.58 -2.29
C HIS A 104 -18.60 -2.39 -2.51
N MET A 105 -19.25 -2.82 -1.43
CA MET A 105 -20.45 -3.67 -1.48
C MET A 105 -21.76 -2.88 -1.35
N SER A 106 -21.71 -1.55 -1.17
CA SER A 106 -22.89 -0.75 -0.78
C SER A 106 -23.98 -0.69 -1.86
N GLU A 107 -23.62 -0.88 -3.13
CA GLU A 107 -24.56 -0.96 -4.26
C GLU A 107 -24.73 -2.37 -4.84
N GLY A 108 -24.45 -3.39 -4.03
CA GLY A 108 -24.80 -4.79 -4.33
C GLY A 108 -23.74 -5.59 -5.10
N LEU A 109 -22.51 -5.08 -5.23
CA LEU A 109 -21.41 -5.89 -5.73
C LEU A 109 -21.07 -7.02 -4.74
N THR A 110 -20.79 -8.20 -5.28
CA THR A 110 -20.21 -9.29 -4.51
C THR A 110 -18.69 -9.11 -4.36
N LEU A 111 -18.10 -9.72 -3.34
CA LEU A 111 -16.64 -9.76 -3.16
C LEU A 111 -15.92 -10.31 -4.39
N ASP A 112 -16.50 -11.32 -5.04
CA ASP A 112 -15.96 -11.92 -6.26
C ASP A 112 -15.93 -10.91 -7.43
N GLN A 113 -17.01 -10.14 -7.63
CA GLN A 113 -17.04 -9.08 -8.65
C GLN A 113 -16.02 -7.97 -8.35
N ILE A 114 -15.89 -7.58 -7.09
CA ILE A 114 -14.96 -6.53 -6.66
C ILE A 114 -13.51 -6.96 -6.90
N ILE A 115 -13.13 -8.16 -6.45
CA ILE A 115 -11.77 -8.68 -6.56
C ILE A 115 -11.42 -8.98 -8.02
N SER A 116 -12.31 -9.65 -8.77
CA SER A 116 -12.08 -9.92 -10.20
C SER A 116 -11.95 -8.65 -11.03
N SER A 117 -12.76 -7.62 -10.78
CA SER A 117 -12.62 -6.32 -11.46
C SER A 117 -11.25 -5.69 -11.24
N ALA A 118 -10.77 -5.66 -9.99
CA ALA A 118 -9.45 -5.13 -9.69
C ALA A 118 -8.34 -5.95 -10.38
N VAL A 119 -8.40 -7.28 -10.30
CA VAL A 119 -7.43 -8.17 -10.96
C VAL A 119 -7.47 -8.01 -12.49
N ASN A 120 -8.65 -7.85 -13.10
CA ASN A 120 -8.80 -7.66 -14.53
C ASN A 120 -8.17 -6.34 -15.01
N GLY A 121 -8.33 -5.26 -14.24
CA GLY A 121 -7.73 -3.96 -14.54
C GLY A 121 -6.20 -4.03 -14.57
N MET A 122 -5.62 -4.68 -13.56
CA MET A 122 -4.18 -4.96 -13.48
C MET A 122 -3.72 -5.80 -14.66
N LYS A 123 -4.34 -6.96 -14.92
CA LYS A 123 -3.97 -7.84 -16.05
C LYS A 123 -4.09 -7.15 -17.40
N ARG A 124 -5.00 -6.19 -17.54
CA ARG A 124 -5.14 -5.37 -18.75
C ARG A 124 -3.97 -4.39 -18.90
N ALA A 125 -3.48 -3.82 -17.80
CA ALA A 125 -2.31 -2.95 -17.79
C ALA A 125 -1.01 -3.72 -18.04
N GLU A 126 -0.82 -4.89 -17.43
CA GLU A 126 0.37 -5.75 -17.64
C GLU A 126 0.53 -6.20 -19.12
N LYS A 127 -0.56 -6.25 -19.88
CA LYS A 127 -0.52 -6.55 -21.33
C LYS A 127 -0.03 -5.36 -22.18
N GLN A 128 -0.13 -4.14 -21.67
CA GLN A 128 0.13 -2.90 -22.40
C GLN A 128 1.40 -2.20 -21.94
N TYR A 129 1.79 -2.42 -20.69
CA TYR A 129 2.87 -1.72 -20.00
C TYR A 129 3.89 -2.70 -19.43
N ASP A 130 5.15 -2.25 -19.30
CA ASP A 130 6.24 -3.03 -18.71
C ASP A 130 6.21 -3.00 -17.18
N ILE A 131 5.17 -3.60 -16.62
CA ILE A 131 4.90 -3.69 -15.19
C ILE A 131 4.31 -5.06 -14.86
N ARG A 132 4.55 -5.52 -13.62
CA ARG A 132 3.86 -6.66 -13.02
C ARG A 132 3.21 -6.25 -11.71
N GLY A 133 2.23 -7.00 -11.24
CA GLY A 133 1.67 -6.72 -9.93
C GLY A 133 0.89 -7.83 -9.28
N ASN A 134 0.44 -7.53 -8.07
CA ASN A 134 -0.48 -8.35 -7.30
C ASN A 134 -1.33 -7.47 -6.39
N TYR A 135 -2.43 -8.04 -5.90
CA TYR A 135 -3.30 -7.43 -4.92
C TYR A 135 -3.11 -8.00 -3.51
N ILE A 136 -3.27 -7.11 -2.55
CA ILE A 136 -3.35 -7.39 -1.12
C ILE A 136 -4.74 -6.98 -0.64
N LEU A 137 -5.46 -7.89 0.02
CA LEU A 137 -6.80 -7.60 0.53
C LEU A 137 -6.71 -7.06 1.95
N SER A 138 -6.97 -5.76 2.11
CA SER A 138 -6.95 -5.10 3.42
C SER A 138 -8.26 -5.34 4.16
N ILE A 139 -8.15 -5.83 5.39
CA ILE A 139 -9.24 -5.87 6.37
C ILE A 139 -9.11 -4.61 7.22
N LEU A 140 -10.12 -3.74 7.17
CA LEU A 140 -10.17 -2.61 8.10
C LEU A 140 -10.36 -3.12 9.52
N ARG A 141 -9.63 -2.56 10.49
CA ARG A 141 -9.75 -3.02 11.89
C ARG A 141 -11.16 -2.82 12.47
N THR A 142 -11.92 -1.89 11.90
CA THR A 142 -13.33 -1.58 12.23
C THR A 142 -14.34 -2.47 11.50
N ALA A 143 -13.92 -3.33 10.58
CA ALA A 143 -14.81 -4.20 9.83
C ALA A 143 -15.61 -5.15 10.75
N ALA A 144 -16.84 -5.44 10.35
CA ALA A 144 -17.66 -6.44 11.03
C ALA A 144 -16.97 -7.81 10.91
N LYS A 145 -16.73 -8.44 12.07
CA LYS A 145 -15.85 -9.61 12.16
C LYS A 145 -16.40 -10.84 11.42
N ASP A 146 -17.72 -10.93 11.28
CA ASP A 146 -18.41 -11.98 10.53
C ASP A 146 -18.16 -11.92 9.02
N GLN A 147 -17.80 -10.76 8.47
CA GLN A 147 -17.50 -10.59 7.05
C GLN A 147 -16.04 -10.92 6.67
N ILE A 148 -15.14 -11.01 7.67
CA ILE A 148 -13.70 -11.19 7.41
C ILE A 148 -13.41 -12.54 6.75
N ASN A 149 -14.04 -13.61 7.21
CA ASN A 149 -13.82 -14.94 6.63
C ASN A 149 -14.40 -15.03 5.21
N GLU A 150 -15.52 -14.35 4.93
CA GLU A 150 -16.08 -14.28 3.57
C GLU A 150 -15.12 -13.59 2.60
N LEU A 151 -14.47 -12.51 3.04
CA LEU A 151 -13.41 -11.84 2.26
C LEU A 151 -12.22 -12.78 2.00
N ILE A 152 -11.75 -13.48 3.03
CA ILE A 152 -10.65 -14.45 2.91
C ILE A 152 -11.02 -15.58 1.93
N ASP A 153 -12.24 -16.10 2.01
CA ASP A 153 -12.69 -17.17 1.12
C ASP A 153 -12.86 -16.70 -0.33
N ALA A 154 -13.42 -15.51 -0.54
CA ALA A 154 -13.57 -14.94 -1.87
C ALA A 154 -12.21 -14.67 -2.55
N GLY A 155 -11.27 -14.08 -1.82
CA GLY A 155 -9.95 -13.80 -2.36
C GLY A 155 -9.09 -15.05 -2.58
N ALA A 156 -9.34 -16.15 -1.86
CA ALA A 156 -8.59 -17.38 -2.00
C ALA A 156 -8.72 -17.99 -3.41
N HIS A 157 -9.82 -17.68 -4.11
CA HIS A 157 -10.02 -18.06 -5.52
C HIS A 157 -9.04 -17.38 -6.48
N TYR A 158 -8.41 -16.27 -6.06
CA TYR A 158 -7.50 -15.45 -6.86
C TYR A 158 -6.04 -15.56 -6.40
N LEU A 159 -5.76 -16.43 -5.42
CA LEU A 159 -4.38 -16.72 -5.01
C LEU A 159 -3.58 -17.26 -6.20
N GLU A 160 -2.38 -16.71 -6.40
CA GLU A 160 -1.50 -16.98 -7.55
C GLU A 160 -2.04 -16.49 -8.91
N ASP A 161 -3.24 -15.90 -8.96
CA ASP A 161 -3.86 -15.35 -10.17
C ASP A 161 -4.24 -13.86 -10.00
N GLY A 162 -3.50 -13.16 -9.14
CA GLY A 162 -3.56 -11.72 -8.96
C GLY A 162 -3.78 -11.24 -7.53
N VAL A 163 -4.09 -12.12 -6.58
CA VAL A 163 -4.09 -11.83 -5.12
C VAL A 163 -2.98 -12.65 -4.45
N VAL A 164 -2.28 -12.06 -3.47
CA VAL A 164 -1.15 -12.74 -2.81
C VAL A 164 -1.15 -12.65 -1.29
N ALA A 165 -1.75 -11.60 -0.72
CA ALA A 165 -1.66 -11.35 0.71
C ALA A 165 -2.95 -10.77 1.29
N ILE A 166 -3.03 -10.81 2.62
CA ILE A 166 -3.95 -10.01 3.40
C ILE A 166 -3.21 -8.96 4.22
N ASP A 167 -3.93 -7.89 4.56
CA ASP A 167 -3.46 -6.78 5.37
C ASP A 167 -4.48 -6.40 6.46
N LEU A 168 -4.00 -5.73 7.51
CA LEU A 168 -4.84 -5.03 8.49
C LEU A 168 -4.53 -3.53 8.43
N ALA A 169 -5.54 -2.72 8.13
CA ALA A 169 -5.41 -1.26 7.95
C ALA A 169 -6.45 -0.47 8.77
N GLY A 170 -6.36 0.86 8.71
CA GLY A 170 -7.20 1.81 9.45
C GLY A 170 -6.49 2.38 10.69
N SER A 171 -7.26 2.99 11.62
CA SER A 171 -6.69 3.63 12.81
C SER A 171 -5.95 2.63 13.71
N GLU A 172 -4.76 3.01 14.18
CA GLU A 172 -3.90 2.15 14.99
C GLU A 172 -4.14 2.40 16.48
N VAL A 173 -4.53 1.34 17.21
CA VAL A 173 -4.67 1.36 18.67
C VAL A 173 -3.73 0.33 19.29
N ALA A 174 -3.37 0.48 20.56
CA ALA A 174 -2.55 -0.52 21.23
C ALA A 174 -3.25 -1.90 21.29
N ASP A 175 -2.48 -2.97 21.19
CA ASP A 175 -2.91 -4.37 21.39
C ASP A 175 -3.97 -4.89 20.38
N PHE A 176 -4.21 -4.18 19.27
CA PHE A 176 -5.22 -4.58 18.28
C PHE A 176 -4.99 -5.99 17.73
N CYS A 177 -3.73 -6.43 17.64
CA CYS A 177 -3.35 -7.71 17.04
C CYS A 177 -4.07 -8.91 17.67
N HIS A 178 -4.33 -8.88 18.98
CA HIS A 178 -4.95 -10.00 19.69
C HIS A 178 -6.33 -10.38 19.12
N GLU A 179 -7.11 -9.39 18.68
CA GLU A 179 -8.46 -9.63 18.14
C GLU A 179 -8.42 -10.30 16.76
N PHE A 180 -7.32 -10.18 16.03
CA PHE A 180 -7.22 -10.65 14.64
C PHE A 180 -6.54 -12.00 14.47
N VAL A 181 -5.94 -12.55 15.54
CA VAL A 181 -5.30 -13.88 15.54
C VAL A 181 -6.13 -14.95 14.82
N PRO A 182 -7.42 -15.18 15.14
CA PRO A 182 -8.19 -16.25 14.48
C PRO A 182 -8.37 -16.01 12.97
N TYR A 183 -8.55 -14.77 12.52
CA TYR A 183 -8.74 -14.45 11.11
C TYR A 183 -7.45 -14.57 10.31
N ILE A 184 -6.33 -14.09 10.87
CA ILE A 184 -5.02 -14.22 10.22
C ILE A 184 -4.59 -15.69 10.17
N GLN A 185 -4.85 -16.47 11.23
CA GLN A 185 -4.63 -17.92 11.18
C GLN A 185 -5.47 -18.59 10.09
N TYR A 186 -6.73 -18.18 9.92
CA TYR A 186 -7.59 -18.69 8.86
C TYR A 186 -7.05 -18.33 7.46
N ALA A 187 -6.65 -17.07 7.23
CA ALA A 187 -6.05 -16.65 5.97
C ALA A 187 -4.75 -17.42 5.66
N LYS A 188 -3.88 -17.62 6.66
CA LYS A 188 -2.68 -18.44 6.48
C LYS A 188 -3.00 -19.89 6.14
N SER A 189 -4.08 -20.46 6.70
CA SER A 189 -4.54 -21.80 6.31
C SER A 189 -5.00 -21.91 4.85
N LYS A 190 -5.29 -20.77 4.21
CA LYS A 190 -5.61 -20.65 2.78
C LYS A 190 -4.39 -20.28 1.93
N ASN A 191 -3.20 -20.18 2.53
CA ASN A 191 -1.92 -19.82 1.89
C ASN A 191 -1.73 -18.33 1.55
N TYR A 192 -2.46 -17.43 2.20
CA TYR A 192 -2.15 -16.00 2.10
C TYR A 192 -0.81 -15.67 2.74
N HIS A 193 -0.05 -14.79 2.07
CA HIS A 193 0.97 -14.00 2.73
C HIS A 193 0.34 -12.96 3.67
N VAL A 194 1.12 -12.44 4.61
CA VAL A 194 0.63 -11.48 5.61
C VAL A 194 1.54 -10.24 5.69
N THR A 195 0.97 -9.07 5.44
CA THR A 195 1.54 -7.77 5.85
C THR A 195 0.58 -7.11 6.83
N ILE A 196 1.04 -6.23 7.71
CA ILE A 196 0.20 -5.58 8.73
C ILE A 196 0.65 -4.14 8.90
N HIS A 197 -0.25 -3.17 8.79
CA HIS A 197 0.04 -1.81 9.27
C HIS A 197 0.27 -1.86 10.78
N ALA A 198 1.45 -1.45 11.24
CA ALA A 198 1.78 -1.38 12.65
C ALA A 198 2.97 -0.45 12.90
N GLY A 199 3.01 0.21 14.05
CA GLY A 199 4.09 1.13 14.40
C GLY A 199 4.11 2.41 13.56
N GLU A 200 2.96 2.81 13.02
CA GLU A 200 2.80 4.09 12.32
C GLU A 200 2.49 5.21 13.32
N GLN A 201 1.57 4.98 14.27
CA GLN A 201 1.05 6.01 15.17
C GLN A 201 1.64 5.92 16.60
N GLY A 202 2.93 5.62 16.72
CA GLY A 202 3.65 5.68 18.00
C GLY A 202 3.76 4.36 18.78
N VAL A 203 3.08 3.28 18.37
CA VAL A 203 3.02 2.04 19.17
C VAL A 203 3.96 0.96 18.64
N GLY A 204 5.25 1.03 18.96
CA GLY A 204 6.25 0.05 18.52
C GLY A 204 5.95 -1.41 18.94
N LYS A 205 5.21 -1.63 20.03
CA LYS A 205 4.76 -2.98 20.46
C LYS A 205 3.86 -3.65 19.42
N ASN A 206 3.02 -2.90 18.70
CA ASN A 206 2.14 -3.46 17.69
C ASN A 206 2.94 -4.14 16.56
N VAL A 207 4.15 -3.66 16.24
CA VAL A 207 5.04 -4.31 15.27
C VAL A 207 5.50 -5.67 15.80
N PHE A 208 5.89 -5.73 17.08
CA PHE A 208 6.29 -6.99 17.71
C PHE A 208 5.14 -8.00 17.68
N ASP A 209 3.93 -7.57 18.04
CA ASP A 209 2.74 -8.43 18.06
C ASP A 209 2.28 -8.82 16.66
N ALA A 210 2.38 -7.94 15.66
CA ALA A 210 2.07 -8.29 14.27
C ALA A 210 2.96 -9.43 13.78
N ILE A 211 4.27 -9.38 14.07
CA ILE A 211 5.20 -10.45 13.70
C ILE A 211 4.94 -11.72 14.53
N ARG A 212 4.73 -11.59 15.84
CA ARG A 212 4.65 -12.77 16.74
C ARG A 212 3.29 -13.44 16.82
N LEU A 213 2.21 -12.67 16.82
CA LEU A 213 0.85 -13.16 16.96
C LEU A 213 0.20 -13.39 15.60
N LEU A 214 0.45 -12.49 14.64
CA LEU A 214 -0.17 -12.53 13.31
C LEU A 214 0.75 -13.14 12.25
N SER A 215 2.00 -13.44 12.59
CA SER A 215 2.99 -13.98 11.65
C SER A 215 3.19 -13.09 10.42
N ALA A 216 3.16 -11.76 10.60
CA ALA A 216 3.42 -10.82 9.54
C ALA A 216 4.82 -11.02 8.95
N GLU A 217 4.90 -11.14 7.62
CA GLU A 217 6.13 -11.27 6.84
C GLU A 217 6.69 -9.90 6.46
N ARG A 218 5.83 -8.88 6.41
CA ARG A 218 6.19 -7.46 6.26
C ARG A 218 5.35 -6.60 7.21
N ILE A 219 5.83 -5.38 7.43
CA ILE A 219 5.15 -4.39 8.28
C ILE A 219 4.92 -3.12 7.50
N GLY A 220 3.66 -2.73 7.37
CA GLY A 220 3.23 -1.41 6.90
C GLY A 220 3.78 -0.33 7.82
N HIS A 221 4.59 0.58 7.28
CA HIS A 221 5.33 1.63 7.99
C HIS A 221 6.39 1.11 8.96
N GLY A 222 6.00 0.71 10.19
CA GLY A 222 6.91 0.22 11.22
C GLY A 222 7.90 1.24 11.78
N ILE A 223 7.70 2.53 11.56
CA ILE A 223 8.71 3.55 11.87
C ILE A 223 8.93 3.77 13.39
N HIS A 224 7.94 3.41 14.22
CA HIS A 224 8.01 3.54 15.67
C HIS A 224 8.59 2.33 16.42
N ILE A 225 9.23 1.39 15.73
CA ILE A 225 10.00 0.31 16.41
C ILE A 225 11.12 0.86 17.29
N THR A 226 11.57 2.10 17.07
CA THR A 226 12.58 2.79 17.91
C THR A 226 12.13 2.94 19.36
N GLY A 227 10.82 2.97 19.62
CA GLY A 227 10.25 3.00 20.97
C GLY A 227 10.12 1.62 21.63
N HIS A 228 10.55 0.54 20.98
CA HIS A 228 10.38 -0.82 21.47
C HIS A 228 11.53 -1.77 21.06
N ASP A 229 12.52 -1.95 21.94
CA ASP A 229 13.74 -2.74 21.70
C ASP A 229 13.48 -4.15 21.16
N GLY A 230 12.42 -4.81 21.66
CA GLY A 230 12.03 -6.14 21.20
C GLY A 230 11.57 -6.15 19.75
N ALA A 231 10.87 -5.09 19.31
CA ALA A 231 10.40 -4.97 17.93
C ALA A 231 11.57 -4.65 17.01
N TYR A 232 12.42 -3.72 17.42
CA TYR A 232 13.63 -3.34 16.69
C TYR A 232 14.55 -4.55 16.45
N SER A 233 14.85 -5.30 17.52
CA SER A 233 15.70 -6.49 17.45
C SER A 233 15.08 -7.58 16.58
N LEU A 234 13.76 -7.75 16.69
CA LEU A 234 13.01 -8.74 15.93
C LEU A 234 13.06 -8.46 14.42
N VAL A 235 12.67 -7.26 14.01
CA VAL A 235 12.69 -6.81 12.61
C VAL A 235 14.08 -6.99 12.01
N LYS A 236 15.12 -6.59 12.73
CA LYS A 236 16.51 -6.72 12.28
C LYS A 236 16.95 -8.18 12.14
N ASN A 237 16.71 -9.01 13.15
CA ASN A 237 17.23 -10.38 13.17
C ASN A 237 16.51 -11.31 12.17
N GLU A 238 15.20 -11.12 12.02
CA GLU A 238 14.37 -11.93 11.11
C GLU A 238 14.24 -11.32 9.71
N HIS A 239 14.90 -10.19 9.45
CA HIS A 239 14.90 -9.48 8.17
C HIS A 239 13.47 -9.17 7.68
N VAL A 240 12.58 -8.78 8.60
CA VAL A 240 11.22 -8.37 8.27
C VAL A 240 11.28 -7.02 7.58
N ALA A 241 10.74 -6.92 6.36
CA ALA A 241 10.77 -5.67 5.61
C ALA A 241 9.78 -4.65 6.17
N LEU A 242 10.26 -3.42 6.34
CA LEU A 242 9.43 -2.26 6.67
C LEU A 242 9.03 -1.53 5.38
N GLU A 243 7.73 -1.48 5.13
CA GLU A 243 7.11 -0.77 4.02
C GLU A 243 7.01 0.73 4.37
N THR A 244 8.13 1.47 4.27
CA THR A 244 8.15 2.88 4.66
C THR A 244 7.48 3.77 3.61
N CYS A 245 6.74 4.78 4.06
CA CYS A 245 5.92 5.66 3.21
C CYS A 245 6.18 7.13 3.58
N PRO A 246 7.33 7.71 3.17
CA PRO A 246 7.85 8.91 3.83
C PRO A 246 6.96 10.15 3.72
N SER A 247 6.37 10.43 2.55
CA SER A 247 5.42 11.56 2.43
C SER A 247 4.16 11.35 3.27
N SER A 248 3.61 10.12 3.26
CA SER A 248 2.45 9.77 4.09
C SER A 248 2.76 9.96 5.57
N ASN A 249 3.91 9.46 6.04
CA ASN A 249 4.31 9.57 7.44
C ASN A 249 4.49 11.01 7.93
N VAL A 250 4.85 11.96 7.05
CA VAL A 250 4.82 13.40 7.38
C VAL A 250 3.38 13.90 7.47
N GLN A 251 2.54 13.60 6.47
CA GLN A 251 1.15 14.07 6.40
C GLN A 251 0.28 13.56 7.55
N THR A 252 0.48 12.30 7.98
CA THR A 252 -0.26 11.67 9.10
C THR A 252 0.31 12.04 10.47
N LYS A 253 1.37 12.86 10.52
CA LYS A 253 2.14 13.20 11.74
C LYS A 253 2.76 12.01 12.46
N ALA A 254 3.04 10.93 11.73
CA ALA A 254 3.87 9.85 12.23
C ALA A 254 5.31 10.35 12.48
N VAL A 255 5.79 11.33 11.70
CA VAL A 255 7.00 12.12 11.95
C VAL A 255 6.75 13.60 11.67
N ALA A 256 7.52 14.50 12.29
CA ALA A 256 7.30 15.93 12.13
C ALA A 256 7.79 16.49 10.78
N SER A 257 8.82 15.87 10.20
CA SER A 257 9.36 16.22 8.89
C SER A 257 10.09 15.03 8.27
N LEU A 258 10.37 15.09 6.97
CA LEU A 258 11.13 14.05 6.29
C LEU A 258 12.54 13.88 6.90
N SER A 259 13.17 14.98 7.30
CA SER A 259 14.50 14.98 7.96
C SER A 259 14.55 14.16 9.26
N GLU A 260 13.40 14.00 9.93
CA GLU A 260 13.26 13.24 11.18
C GLU A 260 12.86 11.77 10.94
N HIS A 261 12.60 11.37 9.70
CA HIS A 261 12.16 10.01 9.39
C HIS A 261 13.30 9.00 9.64
N PRO A 262 13.04 7.87 10.35
CA PRO A 262 14.11 6.96 10.78
C PRO A 262 14.70 6.09 9.67
N MET A 263 14.28 6.27 8.41
CA MET A 263 14.58 5.35 7.30
C MET A 263 16.09 5.24 7.03
N LYS A 264 16.80 6.37 6.98
CA LYS A 264 18.27 6.38 6.81
C LYS A 264 18.95 5.59 7.92
N SER A 265 18.51 5.78 9.17
CA SER A 265 19.08 5.08 10.33
C SER A 265 18.81 3.58 10.27
N PHE A 266 17.62 3.17 9.83
CA PHE A 266 17.27 1.76 9.66
C PHE A 266 18.12 1.11 8.58
N LEU A 267 18.24 1.75 7.42
CA LEU A 267 19.08 1.28 6.31
C LEU A 267 20.54 1.07 6.76
N VAL A 268 21.13 2.07 7.43
CA VAL A 268 22.51 1.98 7.95
C VAL A 268 22.68 0.87 8.98
N ASN A 269 21.63 0.58 9.76
CA ASN A 269 21.63 -0.48 10.76
C ASN A 269 21.30 -1.88 10.21
N GLY A 270 21.11 -2.01 8.89
CA GLY A 270 20.81 -3.27 8.22
C GLY A 270 19.35 -3.72 8.38
N ILE A 271 18.44 -2.81 8.73
CA ILE A 271 17.00 -3.11 8.70
C ILE A 271 16.51 -3.01 7.25
N PRO A 272 15.79 -4.02 6.73
CA PRO A 272 15.25 -3.96 5.37
C PRO A 272 14.12 -2.93 5.30
N VAL A 273 14.40 -1.79 4.66
CA VAL A 273 13.42 -0.73 4.40
C VAL A 273 13.16 -0.62 2.90
N THR A 274 11.92 -0.34 2.54
CA THR A 274 11.46 -0.11 1.16
C THR A 274 10.83 1.28 1.04
N ILE A 275 10.84 1.88 -0.15
CA ILE A 275 10.20 3.18 -0.44
C ILE A 275 8.86 2.91 -1.12
N ASN A 276 7.78 3.49 -0.62
CA ASN A 276 6.42 3.24 -1.12
C ASN A 276 5.59 4.52 -1.12
N THR A 277 4.54 4.58 -1.93
CA THR A 277 3.69 5.78 -2.03
C THR A 277 2.64 5.89 -0.94
N ASP A 278 2.18 4.77 -0.39
CA ASP A 278 0.96 4.63 0.41
C ASP A 278 -0.28 5.03 -0.39
N ASN A 279 -0.49 6.33 -0.64
CA ASN A 279 -1.61 6.85 -1.40
C ASN A 279 -1.11 7.87 -2.42
N ARG A 280 -1.18 7.59 -3.71
CA ARG A 280 -0.60 8.49 -4.73
C ARG A 280 -1.36 9.81 -4.80
N THR A 281 -2.68 9.75 -4.86
CA THR A 281 -3.52 10.96 -4.95
C THR A 281 -3.66 11.63 -3.60
N VAL A 282 -3.96 10.88 -2.53
CA VAL A 282 -4.15 11.48 -1.21
C VAL A 282 -2.86 12.16 -0.72
N SER A 283 -1.70 11.54 -0.94
CA SER A 283 -0.42 12.15 -0.59
C SER A 283 0.15 13.11 -1.65
N ASN A 284 -0.56 13.31 -2.77
CA ASN A 284 -0.11 14.11 -3.91
C ASN A 284 1.36 13.80 -4.27
N THR A 285 1.65 12.52 -4.49
CA THR A 285 3.00 12.03 -4.74
C THR A 285 3.02 10.96 -5.81
N THR A 286 4.22 10.65 -6.25
CA THR A 286 4.52 9.65 -7.27
C THR A 286 5.65 8.76 -6.79
N MET A 287 5.88 7.59 -7.39
CA MET A 287 7.02 6.76 -6.98
C MET A 287 8.35 7.43 -7.33
N THR A 288 8.37 8.19 -8.43
CA THR A 288 9.51 9.02 -8.78
C THR A 288 9.78 10.11 -7.75
N ASP A 289 8.72 10.77 -7.24
CA ASP A 289 8.87 11.80 -6.20
C ASP A 289 9.28 11.22 -4.86
N GLU A 290 8.74 10.09 -4.42
CA GLU A 290 9.16 9.46 -3.16
C GLU A 290 10.65 9.08 -3.21
N VAL A 291 11.09 8.45 -4.30
CA VAL A 291 12.51 8.11 -4.49
C VAL A 291 13.36 9.37 -4.48
N ARG A 292 12.98 10.42 -5.23
CA ARG A 292 13.71 11.69 -5.25
C ARG A 292 13.81 12.30 -3.85
N LYS A 293 12.68 12.46 -3.15
CA LYS A 293 12.60 13.07 -1.81
C LYS A 293 13.52 12.33 -0.83
N VAL A 294 13.45 11.00 -0.78
CA VAL A 294 14.26 10.16 0.11
C VAL A 294 15.75 10.26 -0.23
N MET A 295 16.10 10.17 -1.51
CA MET A 295 17.49 10.21 -1.95
C MET A 295 18.14 11.57 -1.66
N GLU A 296 17.42 12.66 -1.91
CA GLU A 296 17.88 14.03 -1.68
C GLU A 296 17.97 14.37 -0.19
N GLU A 297 16.91 14.12 0.60
CA GLU A 297 16.88 14.46 2.03
C GLU A 297 17.93 13.70 2.83
N PHE A 298 18.11 12.41 2.54
CA PHE A 298 19.04 11.57 3.27
C PHE A 298 20.42 11.46 2.62
N GLU A 299 20.66 12.20 1.53
CA GLU A 299 21.91 12.17 0.76
C GLU A 299 22.36 10.73 0.42
N LEU A 300 21.40 9.89 0.00
CA LEU A 300 21.70 8.48 -0.30
C LEU A 300 22.47 8.35 -1.62
N THR A 301 23.37 7.38 -1.64
CA THR A 301 24.10 7.00 -2.84
C THR A 301 23.28 6.08 -3.74
N GLU A 302 23.67 5.96 -5.00
CA GLU A 302 23.08 4.99 -5.93
C GLU A 302 23.19 3.54 -5.43
N GLN A 303 24.30 3.20 -4.78
CA GLN A 303 24.46 1.88 -4.17
C GLN A 303 23.42 1.62 -3.07
N GLN A 304 23.11 2.64 -2.25
CA GLN A 304 22.08 2.54 -1.22
C GLN A 304 20.68 2.45 -1.81
N TYR A 305 20.42 3.10 -2.95
CA TYR A 305 19.17 2.91 -3.69
C TYR A 305 19.00 1.46 -4.13
N TYR A 306 20.01 0.85 -4.75
CA TYR A 306 19.92 -0.54 -5.19
C TYR A 306 19.88 -1.53 -4.03
N GLN A 307 20.43 -1.20 -2.85
CA GLN A 307 20.21 -1.96 -1.62
C GLN A 307 18.74 -1.94 -1.19
N ILE A 308 18.09 -0.76 -1.22
CA ILE A 308 16.65 -0.63 -0.96
C ILE A 308 15.85 -1.42 -2.02
N TYR A 309 16.23 -1.32 -3.29
CA TYR A 309 15.59 -2.08 -4.37
C TYR A 309 15.69 -3.60 -4.14
N GLU A 310 16.86 -4.10 -3.74
CA GLU A 310 17.06 -5.50 -3.39
C GLU A 310 16.16 -5.92 -2.22
N TYR A 311 16.05 -5.10 -1.16
CA TYR A 311 15.08 -5.35 -0.08
C TYR A 311 13.63 -5.39 -0.59
N SER A 312 13.26 -4.54 -1.54
CA SER A 312 11.94 -4.60 -2.17
C SER A 312 11.74 -5.89 -2.97
N VAL A 313 12.75 -6.38 -3.69
CA VAL A 313 12.66 -7.67 -4.41
C VAL A 313 12.49 -8.84 -3.43
N GLU A 314 13.25 -8.87 -2.35
CA GLU A 314 13.15 -9.93 -1.35
C GLU A 314 11.81 -9.88 -0.61
N GLY A 315 11.34 -8.67 -0.26
CA GLY A 315 10.07 -8.45 0.41
C GLY A 315 8.83 -8.66 -0.47
N ALA A 316 8.94 -8.58 -1.81
CA ALA A 316 7.80 -8.77 -2.70
C ALA A 316 7.11 -10.14 -2.49
N PHE A 317 5.79 -10.15 -2.37
CA PHE A 317 4.95 -11.35 -2.45
C PHE A 317 4.72 -11.71 -3.92
N ALA A 318 5.80 -12.12 -4.58
CA ALA A 318 5.83 -12.40 -6.00
C ALA A 318 6.35 -13.82 -6.28
N SER A 319 5.96 -14.37 -7.43
CA SER A 319 6.51 -15.64 -7.92
C SER A 319 8.03 -15.57 -8.09
N LYS A 320 8.69 -16.74 -8.11
CA LYS A 320 10.15 -16.82 -8.32
C LYS A 320 10.57 -16.21 -9.64
N GLU A 321 9.76 -16.40 -10.68
CA GLU A 321 9.96 -15.87 -12.02
C GLU A 321 9.88 -14.33 -12.01
N THR A 322 8.93 -13.76 -11.28
CA THR A 322 8.82 -12.30 -11.12
C THR A 322 9.97 -11.74 -10.30
N LYS A 323 10.38 -12.38 -9.20
CA LYS A 323 11.58 -11.95 -8.48
C LYS A 323 12.85 -12.03 -9.34
N GLN A 324 13.00 -13.06 -10.16
CA GLN A 324 14.13 -13.17 -11.09
C GLN A 324 14.12 -12.06 -12.16
N TYR A 325 12.95 -11.74 -12.71
CA TYR A 325 12.77 -10.60 -13.60
C TYR A 325 13.22 -9.30 -12.92
N LEU A 326 12.81 -9.06 -11.68
CA LEU A 326 13.16 -7.84 -10.94
C LEU A 326 14.66 -7.77 -10.61
N ARG A 327 15.29 -8.89 -10.24
CA ARG A 327 16.76 -8.93 -10.03
C ARG A 327 17.55 -8.57 -11.29
N GLY A 328 16.97 -8.71 -12.49
CA GLY A 328 17.58 -8.28 -13.74
C GLY A 328 17.83 -6.77 -13.86
N PHE A 329 17.21 -5.96 -12.99
CA PHE A 329 17.41 -4.51 -12.93
C PHE A 329 18.49 -4.07 -11.92
N LEU A 330 19.02 -4.99 -11.11
CA LEU A 330 20.15 -4.70 -10.23
C LEU A 330 21.43 -4.53 -11.06
N PRO A 331 22.35 -3.62 -10.67
CA PRO A 331 23.66 -3.50 -11.29
C PRO A 331 24.46 -4.81 -11.12
N ALA A 332 25.32 -5.09 -12.10
CA ALA A 332 26.12 -6.31 -12.19
C ALA A 332 27.23 -6.42 -11.13
#